data_AF-A0A1W6AH49-F1
#
_entry.id   AF-A0A1W6AH49-F1
#
_cell.length_a   1.000
_cell.length_b   1.000
_cell.length_c   1.000
_cell.angle_alpha   90.00
_cell.angle_beta   90.00
_cell.angle_gamma   90.00
#
_symmetry.space_group_name_H-M   'P 1'
#
loop_
_entity.id
_entity.type
_entity.pdbx_description
1 polymer ?
#
loop_
_entity_poly.entity_id
_entity_poly.type
_entity_poly.pdbx_seq_one_letter_code
_entity_poly.pdbx_strand_id
1 'polypeptide(L)'
;MNKDIQFLKELQQELKSQETDHQAAPRYWGLMDYRWVITAEGEHDRASIFLIDECESVIVDEYVEDIIKGKIGKKLNEEQIEELKDMKEWGSDEDLFEFIKENIEDNCYLVYEAKQSFIVQSAMFLTKAEAKEHIESNDYHYTDEVHTYAMTAWRAPKVERLLNILETFDWESISTK
;
A
#
# COMPACT_ATOMS: atom_id res chain seq x y z
N MET A 1 0.94 -33.00 27.44
CA MET A 1 2.10 -32.20 27.02
C MET A 1 1.81 -30.75 27.33
N ASN A 2 2.78 -30.00 27.86
CA ASN A 2 2.61 -28.57 28.15
C ASN A 2 2.21 -27.84 26.84
N LYS A 3 1.11 -27.07 26.87
CA LYS A 3 0.60 -26.34 25.68
C LYS A 3 1.65 -25.40 25.09
N ASP A 4 2.48 -24.79 25.93
CA ASP A 4 3.54 -23.88 25.50
C ASP A 4 4.66 -24.63 24.76
N ILE A 5 4.99 -25.84 25.21
CA ILE A 5 5.98 -26.68 24.51
C ILE A 5 5.43 -27.16 23.17
N GLN A 6 4.15 -27.50 23.10
CA GLN A 6 3.52 -27.87 21.84
C GLN A 6 3.54 -26.69 20.86
N PHE A 7 3.17 -25.50 21.31
CA PHE A 7 3.27 -24.26 20.52
C PHE A 7 4.70 -24.03 20.01
N LEU A 8 5.72 -24.17 20.85
CA LEU A 8 7.12 -23.98 20.46
C LEU A 8 7.60 -25.04 19.45
N LYS A 9 7.12 -26.29 19.55
CA LYS A 9 7.39 -27.34 18.57
C LYS A 9 6.77 -27.00 17.21
N GLU A 10 5.52 -26.56 17.19
CA GLU A 10 4.80 -26.15 15.97
C GLU A 10 5.49 -24.95 15.32
N LEU A 11 5.76 -23.89 16.10
CA LEU A 11 6.47 -22.71 15.65
C LEU A 11 7.85 -23.05 15.08
N GLN A 12 8.62 -23.94 15.71
CA GLN A 12 9.91 -24.38 15.19
C GLN A 12 9.79 -25.01 13.79
N GLN A 13 8.78 -25.86 13.56
CA GLN A 13 8.58 -26.50 12.25
C GLN A 13 8.24 -25.46 11.18
N GLU A 14 7.40 -24.49 11.52
CA GLU A 14 7.05 -23.40 10.61
C GLU A 14 8.27 -22.52 10.29
N LEU A 15 9.05 -22.12 11.29
CA LEU A 15 10.25 -21.28 11.08
C LEU A 15 11.27 -21.92 10.13
N LYS A 16 11.40 -23.27 10.17
CA LYS A 16 12.31 -24.03 9.29
C LYS A 16 11.81 -24.17 7.86
N SER A 17 10.49 -24.19 7.66
CA SER A 17 9.88 -24.61 6.39
C SER A 17 9.25 -23.47 5.61
N GLN A 18 8.93 -22.35 6.27
CA GLN A 18 8.37 -21.18 5.60
C GLN A 18 9.33 -20.62 4.53
N GLU A 19 8.74 -19.96 3.54
CA GLU A 19 9.47 -19.24 2.50
C GLU A 19 10.38 -18.18 3.11
N THR A 20 11.45 -17.82 2.41
CA THR A 20 12.40 -16.82 2.90
C THR A 20 12.29 -15.49 2.16
N ASP A 21 11.53 -15.45 1.05
CA ASP A 21 11.43 -14.33 0.10
C ASP A 21 12.79 -13.70 -0.21
N HIS A 22 13.80 -14.57 -0.41
CA HIS A 22 15.19 -14.20 -0.70
C HIS A 22 15.89 -13.38 0.40
N GLN A 23 15.34 -13.36 1.61
CA GLN A 23 15.85 -12.57 2.71
C GLN A 23 16.77 -13.35 3.65
N ALA A 24 17.80 -12.69 4.19
CA ALA A 24 18.75 -13.29 5.11
C ALA A 24 18.19 -13.42 6.54
N ALA A 25 18.60 -14.45 7.27
CA ALA A 25 18.33 -14.56 8.71
C ALA A 25 19.12 -13.49 9.49
N PRO A 26 18.65 -13.06 10.68
CA PRO A 26 17.35 -13.37 11.30
C PRO A 26 16.18 -12.68 10.59
N ARG A 27 15.17 -13.46 10.23
CA ARG A 27 13.98 -12.97 9.50
C ARG A 27 12.80 -12.78 10.43
N TYR A 28 12.00 -11.76 10.13
CA TYR A 28 10.65 -11.61 10.64
C TYR A 28 9.77 -11.06 9.51
N TRP A 29 8.47 -11.05 9.71
CA TRP A 29 7.51 -10.60 8.72
C TRP A 29 6.89 -9.28 9.14
N GLY A 30 6.90 -8.32 8.24
CA GLY A 30 6.06 -7.13 8.29
C GLY A 30 5.04 -7.19 7.16
N LEU A 31 4.33 -6.08 6.96
CA LEU A 31 3.45 -5.89 5.80
C LEU A 31 4.00 -4.73 4.97
N MET A 32 3.92 -4.87 3.65
CA MET A 32 4.15 -3.78 2.71
C MET A 32 2.83 -3.41 2.09
N ASP A 33 2.54 -2.11 2.10
CA ASP A 33 1.32 -1.53 1.55
C ASP A 33 1.68 -0.30 0.72
N TYR A 34 0.71 0.30 0.05
CA TYR A 34 0.91 1.39 -0.90
C TYR A 34 0.04 2.59 -0.55
N ARG A 35 0.54 3.78 -0.86
CA ARG A 35 -0.21 5.02 -0.71
C ARG A 35 0.20 6.02 -1.77
N TRP A 36 -0.72 6.91 -2.09
CA TRP A 36 -0.44 8.07 -2.93
C TRP A 36 0.18 9.17 -2.08
N VAL A 37 1.29 9.74 -2.55
CA VAL A 37 1.98 10.86 -1.91
C VAL A 37 2.21 11.97 -2.91
N ILE A 38 2.13 13.21 -2.45
CA ILE A 38 2.43 14.38 -3.26
C ILE A 38 3.89 14.34 -3.71
N THR A 39 4.12 14.62 -4.99
CA THR A 39 5.44 14.67 -5.61
C THR A 39 5.57 15.87 -6.55
N ALA A 40 6.72 16.00 -7.21
CA ALA A 40 6.96 17.02 -8.21
C ALA A 40 6.41 16.64 -9.59
N GLU A 41 6.15 17.65 -10.41
CA GLU A 41 5.90 17.48 -11.84
C GLU A 41 7.04 16.68 -12.50
N GLY A 42 6.70 15.76 -13.41
CA GLY A 42 7.65 14.87 -14.08
C GLY A 42 8.06 13.60 -13.31
N GLU A 43 7.78 13.54 -12.01
CA GLU A 43 8.10 12.38 -11.15
C GLU A 43 6.84 11.67 -10.61
N HIS A 44 5.68 11.95 -11.21
CA HIS A 44 4.38 11.44 -10.79
C HIS A 44 3.91 10.28 -11.64
N ASP A 45 3.09 9.41 -11.03
CA ASP A 45 2.37 8.37 -11.77
C ASP A 45 0.99 8.87 -12.20
N ARG A 46 0.45 9.90 -11.54
CA ARG A 46 -0.82 10.55 -11.90
C ARG A 46 -0.89 12.01 -11.47
N ALA A 47 -1.77 12.77 -12.12
CA ALA A 47 -2.22 14.07 -11.66
C ALA A 47 -3.65 13.99 -11.09
N SER A 48 -3.88 14.78 -10.05
CA SER A 48 -5.17 14.91 -9.37
C SER A 48 -5.51 16.38 -9.14
N ILE A 49 -6.80 16.68 -9.02
CA ILE A 49 -7.30 18.01 -8.68
C ILE A 49 -7.79 17.95 -7.23
N PHE A 50 -7.23 18.81 -6.39
CA PHE A 50 -7.76 19.03 -5.05
C PHE A 50 -8.85 20.10 -5.12
N LEU A 51 -10.09 19.68 -4.89
CA LEU A 51 -11.25 20.55 -4.85
C LEU A 51 -11.42 21.07 -3.42
N ILE A 52 -11.23 22.37 -3.23
CA ILE A 52 -11.09 22.95 -1.89
C ILE A 52 -12.43 22.94 -1.14
N ASP A 53 -13.53 23.18 -1.86
CA ASP A 53 -14.86 23.28 -1.27
C ASP A 53 -15.39 21.92 -0.80
N GLU A 54 -15.10 20.83 -1.52
CA GLU A 54 -15.41 19.46 -1.09
C GLU A 54 -14.34 18.86 -0.17
N CYS A 55 -13.15 19.47 -0.09
CA CYS A 55 -11.99 18.96 0.65
C CYS A 55 -11.60 17.54 0.21
N GLU A 56 -11.67 17.29 -1.10
CA GLU A 56 -11.39 15.99 -1.71
C GLU A 56 -10.46 16.11 -2.92
N SER A 57 -9.86 14.99 -3.31
CA SER A 57 -8.99 14.89 -4.48
C SER A 57 -9.62 13.96 -5.51
N VAL A 58 -9.69 14.40 -6.75
CA VAL A 58 -10.17 13.61 -7.89
C VAL A 58 -9.05 13.45 -8.92
N ILE A 59 -8.90 12.27 -9.51
CA ILE A 59 -7.88 12.05 -10.56
C ILE A 59 -8.31 12.82 -11.80
N VAL A 60 -7.40 13.61 -12.41
CA VAL A 60 -7.71 14.50 -13.55
C VAL A 60 -8.40 13.73 -14.68
N ASP A 61 -7.77 12.63 -15.11
CA ASP A 61 -8.25 11.84 -16.25
C ASP A 61 -9.66 11.27 -16.04
N GLU A 62 -9.92 10.73 -14.85
CA GLU A 62 -11.21 10.15 -14.46
C GLU A 62 -12.29 11.24 -14.32
N TYR A 63 -11.95 12.37 -13.71
CA TYR A 63 -12.86 13.49 -13.51
C TYR A 63 -13.33 14.06 -14.86
N VAL A 64 -12.39 14.27 -15.79
CA VAL A 64 -12.69 14.73 -17.15
C VAL A 64 -13.55 13.70 -17.89
N GLU A 65 -13.23 12.41 -17.77
CA GLU A 65 -14.02 11.36 -18.41
C GLU A 65 -15.47 11.34 -17.88
N ASP A 66 -15.66 11.50 -16.58
CA ASP A 66 -16.98 11.53 -15.95
C ASP A 66 -17.78 12.79 -16.31
N ILE A 67 -17.12 13.93 -16.53
CA ILE A 67 -17.73 15.14 -17.11
C ILE A 67 -18.20 14.88 -18.54
N ILE A 68 -17.32 14.34 -19.40
CA ILE A 68 -17.64 14.06 -20.81
C ILE A 68 -18.79 13.07 -20.94
N LYS A 69 -18.84 12.06 -20.06
CA LYS A 69 -19.93 11.06 -20.00
C LYS A 69 -21.22 11.62 -19.37
N GLY A 70 -21.21 12.86 -18.88
CA GLY A 70 -22.37 13.51 -18.25
C GLY A 70 -22.74 12.90 -16.90
N LYS A 71 -21.83 12.20 -16.24
CA LYS A 71 -22.04 11.67 -14.88
C LYS A 71 -21.94 12.78 -13.84
N ILE A 72 -21.16 13.81 -14.12
CA ILE A 72 -21.04 15.02 -13.29
C ILE A 72 -21.88 16.11 -13.94
N GLY A 73 -22.87 16.64 -13.21
CA GLY A 73 -23.82 17.65 -13.69
C GLY A 73 -23.24 19.06 -13.85
N LYS A 74 -22.09 19.20 -14.52
CA LYS A 74 -21.48 20.50 -14.83
C LYS A 74 -22.14 21.10 -16.07
N LYS A 75 -22.32 22.43 -16.07
CA LYS A 75 -22.97 23.17 -17.16
C LYS A 75 -21.95 23.56 -18.23
N LEU A 76 -21.49 22.59 -19.00
CA LEU A 76 -20.70 22.84 -20.21
C LEU A 76 -21.64 22.85 -21.43
N ASN A 77 -21.36 23.73 -22.39
CA ASN A 77 -22.02 23.69 -23.69
C ASN A 77 -21.37 22.63 -24.61
N GLU A 78 -21.97 22.37 -25.77
CA GLU A 78 -21.46 21.34 -26.70
C GLU A 78 -20.04 21.65 -27.21
N GLU A 79 -19.71 22.91 -27.45
CA GLU A 79 -18.38 23.34 -27.92
C GLU A 79 -17.31 23.08 -26.85
N GLN A 80 -17.59 23.44 -25.59
CA GLN A 80 -16.73 23.17 -24.45
C GLN A 80 -16.53 21.68 -24.19
N ILE A 81 -17.55 20.85 -24.45
CA ILE A 81 -17.41 19.39 -24.32
C ILE A 81 -16.50 18.83 -25.42
N GLU A 82 -16.60 19.32 -26.66
CA GLU A 82 -15.71 18.89 -27.74
C GLU A 82 -14.27 19.37 -27.52
N GLU A 83 -14.07 20.60 -27.03
CA GLU A 83 -12.75 21.11 -26.64
C GLU A 83 -12.12 20.24 -25.54
N LEU A 84 -12.89 19.92 -24.49
CA LEU A 84 -12.41 19.07 -23.40
C LEU A 84 -12.06 17.64 -23.87
N LYS A 85 -12.79 17.10 -24.86
CA LYS A 85 -12.45 15.81 -25.47
C LYS A 85 -11.13 15.87 -26.23
N ASP A 86 -10.91 16.92 -27.02
CA ASP A 86 -9.66 17.12 -27.78
C ASP A 86 -8.47 17.27 -26.83
N MET A 87 -8.63 18.06 -25.76
CA MET A 87 -7.62 18.18 -24.70
C MET A 87 -7.37 16.86 -23.97
N LYS A 88 -8.39 16.02 -23.73
CA LYS A 88 -8.18 14.70 -23.12
C LYS A 88 -7.37 13.77 -24.02
N GLU A 89 -7.55 13.87 -25.34
CA GLU A 89 -6.86 13.00 -26.30
C GLU A 89 -5.44 13.46 -26.62
N TRP A 90 -5.19 14.78 -26.64
CA TRP A 90 -3.95 15.37 -27.15
C TRP A 90 -3.24 16.34 -26.21
N GLY A 91 -3.91 16.80 -25.16
CA GLY A 91 -3.40 17.75 -24.18
C GLY A 91 -2.69 17.07 -23.00
N SER A 92 -2.14 17.91 -22.13
CA SER A 92 -1.52 17.50 -20.86
C SER A 92 -2.52 17.60 -19.69
N ASP A 93 -2.15 17.00 -18.55
CA ASP A 93 -2.91 17.16 -17.30
C ASP A 93 -3.02 18.64 -16.87
N GLU A 94 -2.03 19.47 -17.22
CA GLU A 94 -2.07 20.92 -16.98
C GLU A 94 -3.10 21.61 -17.87
N ASP A 95 -3.17 21.27 -19.16
CA ASP A 95 -4.16 21.82 -20.08
C ASP A 95 -5.59 21.49 -19.62
N LEU A 96 -5.79 20.24 -19.19
CA LEU A 96 -7.07 19.79 -18.62
C LEU A 96 -7.41 20.54 -17.32
N PHE A 97 -6.43 20.71 -16.43
CA PHE A 97 -6.61 21.43 -15.18
C PHE A 97 -6.98 22.89 -15.41
N GLU A 98 -6.28 23.61 -16.30
CA GLU A 98 -6.59 25.00 -16.61
C GLU A 98 -8.00 25.13 -17.20
N PHE A 99 -8.43 24.22 -18.09
CA PHE A 99 -9.80 24.21 -18.58
C PHE A 99 -10.82 24.05 -17.43
N ILE A 100 -10.58 23.11 -16.53
CA ILE A 100 -11.46 22.86 -15.37
C ILE A 100 -11.52 24.11 -14.49
N LYS A 101 -10.38 24.74 -14.23
CA LYS A 101 -10.29 25.93 -13.41
C LYS A 101 -11.04 27.13 -13.98
N GLU A 102 -10.98 27.31 -15.29
CA GLU A 102 -11.63 28.44 -15.97
C GLU A 102 -13.14 28.22 -16.19
N ASN A 103 -13.56 26.97 -16.42
CA ASN A 103 -14.92 26.67 -16.91
C ASN A 103 -15.81 25.93 -15.90
N ILE A 104 -15.23 25.31 -14.86
CA ILE A 104 -15.92 24.35 -14.00
C ILE A 104 -15.82 24.70 -12.52
N GLU A 105 -14.60 24.85 -11.99
CA GLU A 105 -14.33 25.06 -10.56
C GLU A 105 -13.06 25.92 -10.38
N ASP A 106 -13.20 27.17 -9.96
CA ASP A 106 -12.07 28.09 -9.85
C ASP A 106 -11.26 27.88 -8.54
N ASN A 107 -11.89 27.29 -7.51
CA ASN A 107 -11.30 27.05 -6.21
C ASN A 107 -10.69 25.65 -6.10
N CYS A 108 -9.72 25.35 -6.97
CA CYS A 108 -9.01 24.08 -7.00
C CYS A 108 -7.51 24.21 -7.31
N TYR A 109 -6.74 23.16 -7.00
CA TYR A 109 -5.31 23.08 -7.32
C TYR A 109 -4.95 21.76 -7.97
N LEU A 110 -4.02 21.81 -8.93
CA LEU A 110 -3.38 20.63 -9.49
C LEU A 110 -2.38 20.05 -8.49
N VAL A 111 -2.41 18.73 -8.32
CA VAL A 111 -1.56 17.97 -7.41
C VAL A 111 -0.99 16.78 -8.18
N TYR A 112 0.34 16.65 -8.16
CA TYR A 112 1.02 15.49 -8.73
C TYR A 112 1.23 14.45 -7.64
N GLU A 113 0.91 13.19 -7.94
CA GLU A 113 1.00 12.10 -6.98
C GLU A 113 1.81 10.92 -7.56
N ALA A 114 2.68 10.37 -6.72
CA ALA A 114 3.38 9.12 -6.98
C ALA A 114 2.90 8.04 -6.02
N LYS A 115 2.83 6.81 -6.51
CA LYS A 115 2.51 5.65 -5.71
C LYS A 115 3.75 5.19 -4.98
N GLN A 116 3.70 5.23 -3.66
CA GLN A 116 4.82 4.86 -2.82
C GLN A 116 4.49 3.63 -1.97
N SER A 117 5.38 2.64 -2.02
CA SER A 117 5.34 1.53 -1.07
C SER A 117 5.87 1.96 0.30
N PHE A 118 5.27 1.44 1.36
CA PHE A 118 5.71 1.67 2.73
C PHE A 118 5.57 0.41 3.57
N ILE A 119 6.39 0.33 4.63
CA ILE A 119 6.25 -0.72 5.64
C ILE A 119 5.18 -0.29 6.63
N VAL A 120 4.15 -1.13 6.79
CA VAL A 120 3.09 -0.91 7.78
C VAL A 120 3.71 -0.90 9.18
N GLN A 121 3.49 0.19 9.90
CA GLN A 121 4.03 0.35 11.24
C GLN A 121 3.30 -0.56 12.23
N SER A 122 4.02 -1.00 13.27
CA SER A 122 3.49 -1.87 14.35
C SER A 122 3.01 -3.26 13.92
N ALA A 123 3.18 -3.63 12.65
CA ALA A 123 2.95 -4.98 12.14
C ALA A 123 4.27 -5.76 12.16
N MET A 124 4.36 -6.74 13.07
CA MET A 124 5.52 -7.61 13.20
C MET A 124 5.06 -9.01 13.57
N PHE A 125 5.47 -9.99 12.78
CA PHE A 125 5.08 -11.39 12.91
C PHE A 125 6.32 -12.28 12.82
N LEU A 126 6.27 -13.44 13.49
CA LEU A 126 7.36 -14.42 13.39
C LEU A 126 7.23 -15.29 12.14
N THR A 127 6.01 -15.46 11.63
CA THR A 127 5.75 -16.34 10.50
C THR A 127 4.97 -15.66 9.38
N LYS A 128 5.20 -16.13 8.14
CA LYS A 128 4.49 -15.63 6.96
C LYS A 128 2.99 -15.92 7.05
N ALA A 129 2.61 -17.07 7.61
CA ALA A 129 1.22 -17.47 7.71
C ALA A 129 0.45 -16.55 8.66
N GLU A 130 1.03 -16.23 9.82
CA GLU A 130 0.46 -15.26 10.77
C GLU A 130 0.26 -13.89 10.12
N ALA A 131 1.24 -13.40 9.34
CA ALA A 131 1.14 -12.14 8.61
C ALA A 131 0.03 -12.15 7.55
N LYS A 132 -0.21 -13.29 6.87
CA LYS A 132 -1.32 -13.45 5.90
C LYS A 132 -2.67 -13.46 6.59
N GLU A 133 -2.82 -14.24 7.65
CA GLU A 133 -4.06 -14.30 8.45
C GLU A 133 -4.41 -12.92 9.02
N HIS A 134 -3.39 -12.15 9.42
CA HIS A 134 -3.57 -10.77 9.85
C HIS A 134 -4.15 -9.89 8.74
N ILE A 135 -3.62 -9.96 7.51
CA ILE A 135 -4.18 -9.22 6.36
C ILE A 135 -5.64 -9.62 6.14
N GLU A 136 -5.91 -10.93 6.06
CA GLU A 136 -7.27 -11.45 5.77
C GLU A 136 -8.29 -11.06 6.85
N SER A 137 -7.88 -11.00 8.11
CA SER A 137 -8.75 -10.65 9.24
C SER A 137 -8.94 -9.14 9.43
N ASN A 138 -8.12 -8.32 8.77
CA ASN A 138 -8.04 -6.87 8.97
C ASN A 138 -7.99 -6.09 7.64
N ASP A 139 -8.54 -6.66 6.58
CA ASP A 139 -8.50 -6.14 5.20
C ASP A 139 -8.94 -4.67 5.08
N TYR A 140 -9.96 -4.27 5.84
CA TYR A 140 -10.49 -2.90 5.89
C TYR A 140 -9.51 -1.84 6.42
N HIS A 141 -8.35 -2.21 6.97
CA HIS A 141 -7.28 -1.30 7.39
C HIS A 141 -6.21 -1.06 6.32
N TYR A 142 -6.26 -1.79 5.21
CA TYR A 142 -5.21 -1.84 4.21
C TYR A 142 -5.74 -1.54 2.80
N THR A 143 -4.83 -1.24 1.87
CA THR A 143 -5.20 -1.26 0.44
C THR A 143 -5.31 -2.69 -0.06
N ASP A 144 -5.91 -2.88 -1.24
CA ASP A 144 -5.99 -4.17 -1.92
C ASP A 144 -4.64 -4.71 -2.41
N GLU A 145 -3.58 -3.89 -2.35
CA GLU A 145 -2.22 -4.26 -2.74
C GLU A 145 -1.33 -4.68 -1.56
N VAL A 146 -1.86 -4.67 -0.33
CA VAL A 146 -1.12 -5.10 0.85
C VAL A 146 -0.66 -6.55 0.72
N HIS A 147 0.56 -6.81 1.15
CA HIS A 147 1.11 -8.16 1.13
C HIS A 147 2.15 -8.36 2.24
N THR A 148 2.43 -9.62 2.55
CA THR A 148 3.49 -9.99 3.49
C THR A 148 4.85 -9.56 2.96
N TYR A 149 5.69 -9.03 3.83
CA TYR A 149 7.02 -8.54 3.47
C TYR A 149 8.09 -9.10 4.40
N ALA A 150 9.04 -9.87 3.86
CA ALA A 150 10.14 -10.45 4.64
C ALA A 150 11.19 -9.40 4.98
N MET A 151 11.44 -9.21 6.28
CA MET A 151 12.42 -8.27 6.79
C MET A 151 13.58 -9.00 7.47
N THR A 152 14.81 -8.51 7.28
CA THR A 152 15.96 -8.94 8.08
C THR A 152 16.10 -8.04 9.30
N ALA A 153 16.15 -8.63 10.49
CA ALA A 153 16.58 -7.92 11.70
C ALA A 153 18.11 -7.69 11.63
N TRP A 154 18.51 -6.66 10.89
CA TRP A 154 19.90 -6.41 10.53
C TRP A 154 20.73 -5.98 11.74
N ARG A 155 21.87 -6.65 11.95
CA ARG A 155 22.80 -6.40 13.07
C ARG A 155 22.10 -6.48 14.44
N ALA A 156 21.14 -7.39 14.58
CA ALA A 156 20.40 -7.63 15.81
C ALA A 156 20.80 -8.98 16.47
N PRO A 157 21.96 -9.05 17.16
CA PRO A 157 22.52 -10.32 17.66
C PRO A 157 21.62 -11.04 18.69
N LYS A 158 20.81 -10.30 19.45
CA LYS A 158 19.84 -10.90 20.38
C LYS A 158 18.68 -11.59 19.65
N VAL A 159 18.22 -10.99 18.55
CA VAL A 159 17.16 -11.58 17.70
C VAL A 159 17.71 -12.80 16.98
N GLU A 160 18.92 -12.70 16.42
CA GLU A 160 19.63 -13.82 15.82
C GLU A 160 19.75 -15.00 16.79
N ARG A 161 20.21 -14.74 18.02
CA ARG A 161 20.32 -15.78 19.04
C ARG A 161 18.96 -16.39 19.39
N LEU A 162 17.91 -15.57 19.53
CA LEU A 162 16.57 -16.04 19.84
C LEU A 162 16.01 -16.94 18.74
N LEU A 163 16.02 -16.47 17.49
CA LEU A 163 15.49 -17.25 16.36
C LEU A 163 16.30 -18.53 16.14
N ASN A 164 17.62 -18.48 16.30
CA ASN A 164 18.44 -19.68 16.24
C ASN A 164 18.03 -20.72 17.30
N ILE A 165 17.74 -20.30 18.54
CA ILE A 165 17.22 -21.21 19.57
C ILE A 165 15.87 -21.80 19.13
N LEU A 166 14.94 -20.96 18.68
CA LEU A 166 13.62 -21.43 18.24
C LEU A 166 13.74 -22.44 17.10
N GLU A 167 14.65 -22.23 16.16
CA GLU A 167 14.90 -23.13 15.03
C GLU A 167 15.65 -24.41 15.43
N THR A 168 16.65 -24.37 16.31
CA THR A 168 17.54 -25.54 16.51
C THR A 168 17.35 -26.30 17.81
N PHE A 169 16.58 -25.78 18.78
CA PHE A 169 16.46 -26.40 20.09
C PHE A 169 15.75 -27.77 20.03
N ASP A 170 16.27 -28.75 20.77
CA ASP A 170 15.68 -30.08 20.91
C ASP A 170 14.61 -30.09 22.00
N TRP A 171 13.35 -29.93 21.60
CA TRP A 171 12.21 -29.91 22.52
C TRP A 171 11.93 -31.26 23.20
N GLU A 172 12.44 -32.39 22.69
CA GLU A 172 12.31 -33.70 23.36
C GLU A 172 13.24 -33.84 24.57
N SER A 173 14.28 -33.00 24.65
CA SER A 173 15.17 -32.94 25.82
C SER A 173 14.50 -32.36 27.07
N ILE A 174 13.33 -31.72 26.94
CA ILE A 174 12.62 -31.14 28.08
C ILE A 174 11.81 -32.22 28.79
N SER A 175 12.20 -32.54 30.02
CA SER A 175 11.36 -33.30 30.95
C SER A 175 10.30 -32.36 31.54
N THR A 176 9.05 -32.47 31.09
CA THR A 176 7.90 -31.87 31.78
C THR A 176 7.54 -32.73 32.97
N LYS A 177 7.95 -32.33 34.17
CA LYS A 177 7.37 -32.85 35.42
C LYS A 177 5.95 -32.34 35.62
#